data_AF-A0A959MSL2-F1
#
_entry.id   AF-A0A959MSL2-F1
#
_cell.length_a   1.000
_cell.length_b   1.000
_cell.length_c   1.000
_cell.angle_alpha   90.00
_cell.angle_beta   90.00
_cell.angle_gamma   90.00
#
_symmetry.space_group_name_H-M   'P 1'
#
loop_
_entity.id
_entity.type
_entity.pdbx_description
1 polymer ?
#
loop_
_entity_poly.entity_id
_entity_poly.type
_entity_poly.pdbx_seq_one_letter_code
_entity_poly.pdbx_strand_id
1 'polypeptide(L)'
;MFLPIMVLFFTACQKEVPKELLEQQKPQTQNNEPDMPNDSIHNRLRQNSGNNEMGSDEEGDSKAVELMKDADDADAKYMQSKSDADKKEAINKQLTAANYLMFEANLPSKKKYRPALKRYRRVLELDPSNKEAQENKKQIEDIYESMGMPIPNT
;
A
#
# COMPACT_ATOMS: atom_id res chain seq x y z
N MET A 1 -20.02 -17.36 -46.72
CA MET A 1 -21.13 -16.41 -46.52
C MET A 1 -20.53 -15.06 -46.15
N PHE A 2 -20.52 -14.13 -47.10
CA PHE A 2 -20.19 -12.72 -46.87
C PHE A 2 -21.45 -12.00 -46.40
N LEU A 3 -21.38 -11.20 -45.32
CA LEU A 3 -22.20 -9.99 -45.20
C LEU A 3 -21.53 -9.00 -44.20
N PRO A 4 -21.68 -7.69 -44.42
CA PRO A 4 -20.60 -6.72 -44.21
C PRO A 4 -20.75 -5.86 -42.96
N ILE A 5 -19.59 -5.29 -42.63
CA ILE A 5 -19.30 -4.04 -41.91
C ILE A 5 -20.50 -3.07 -41.85
N MET A 6 -20.96 -2.77 -40.64
CA MET A 6 -21.76 -1.58 -40.34
C MET A 6 -21.05 -0.79 -39.24
N VAL A 7 -20.14 0.08 -39.68
CA VAL A 7 -19.52 1.12 -38.85
C VAL A 7 -20.57 2.20 -38.62
N LEU A 8 -21.12 2.24 -37.41
CA LEU A 8 -21.96 3.35 -36.94
C LEU A 8 -21.06 4.45 -36.39
N PHE A 9 -20.95 5.54 -37.16
CA PHE A 9 -20.39 6.80 -36.71
C PHE A 9 -21.34 7.42 -35.69
N PHE A 10 -20.97 7.37 -34.41
CA PHE A 10 -21.62 8.20 -33.40
C PHE A 10 -21.10 9.64 -33.53
N THR A 11 -21.97 10.48 -34.05
CA THR A 11 -21.85 11.93 -34.16
C THR A 11 -21.50 12.53 -32.79
N ALA A 12 -20.33 13.14 -32.71
CA ALA A 12 -19.90 13.91 -31.54
C ALA A 12 -20.75 15.18 -31.41
N CYS A 13 -21.62 15.24 -30.40
CA CYS A 13 -22.21 16.50 -29.96
C CYS A 13 -21.12 17.33 -29.27
N GLN A 14 -20.57 18.31 -29.98
CA GLN A 14 -19.74 19.36 -29.39
C GLN A 14 -20.65 20.26 -28.54
N LYS A 15 -20.63 20.06 -27.23
CA LYS A 15 -21.22 20.99 -26.26
C LYS A 15 -20.28 22.18 -26.16
N GLU A 16 -20.63 23.26 -26.83
CA GLU A 16 -19.96 24.56 -26.73
C GLU A 16 -19.98 25.03 -25.28
N VAL A 17 -18.80 25.30 -24.74
CA VAL A 17 -18.62 25.85 -23.39
C VAL A 17 -18.78 27.38 -23.50
N PRO A 18 -19.72 28.01 -22.77
CA PRO A 18 -19.89 29.46 -22.80
C PRO A 18 -18.67 30.18 -22.21
N LYS A 19 -18.21 31.24 -22.90
CA LYS A 19 -16.98 32.01 -22.62
C LYS A 19 -17.08 33.00 -21.44
N GLU A 20 -17.98 32.80 -20.48
CA GLU A 20 -18.19 33.74 -19.37
C GLU A 20 -17.51 33.36 -18.03
N LEU A 21 -16.67 32.33 -17.99
CA LEU A 21 -15.88 31.97 -16.79
C LEU A 21 -14.39 32.29 -16.92
N LEU A 22 -13.99 33.08 -17.91
CA LEU A 22 -12.58 33.33 -18.24
C LEU A 22 -12.08 34.74 -17.89
N GLU A 23 -12.77 35.47 -17.02
CA GLU A 23 -12.41 36.87 -16.75
C GLU A 23 -12.66 37.31 -15.31
N GLN A 24 -11.91 36.73 -14.37
CA GLN A 24 -11.51 37.41 -13.12
C GLN A 24 -10.09 36.99 -12.72
N GLN A 25 -9.10 37.55 -13.44
CA GLN A 25 -7.74 37.76 -12.94
C GLN A 25 -7.58 39.28 -12.85
N LYS A 26 -7.24 39.89 -11.72
CA LYS A 26 -5.88 40.10 -11.16
C LYS A 26 -5.97 41.28 -10.13
N PRO A 27 -4.90 41.75 -9.45
CA PRO A 27 -3.94 41.12 -8.54
C PRO A 27 -3.72 41.96 -7.24
N GLN A 28 -2.69 41.60 -6.46
CA GLN A 28 -2.05 42.29 -5.30
C GLN A 28 -2.61 41.82 -3.94
N THR A 29 -1.81 41.44 -2.94
CA THR A 29 -0.66 42.22 -2.42
C THR A 29 0.36 41.34 -1.68
N GLN A 30 1.62 41.74 -1.89
CA GLN A 30 2.87 41.54 -1.17
C GLN A 30 2.90 40.71 0.14
N ASN A 31 3.86 39.79 0.14
CA ASN A 31 4.58 39.29 1.31
C ASN A 31 5.07 40.46 2.18
N ASN A 32 4.64 40.48 3.45
CA ASN A 32 5.34 40.97 4.63
C ASN A 32 4.61 40.41 5.87
N GLU A 33 5.34 39.71 6.73
CA GLU A 33 4.88 38.93 7.89
C GLU A 33 4.21 39.76 9.00
N PRO A 34 3.46 39.10 9.90
CA PRO A 34 3.63 39.34 11.32
C PRO A 34 4.05 38.04 12.02
N ASP A 35 5.21 38.08 12.66
CA ASP A 35 5.66 37.10 13.65
C ASP A 35 4.55 36.92 14.69
N MET A 36 3.86 35.79 14.64
CA MET A 36 2.74 35.50 15.54
C MET A 36 3.30 35.12 16.92
N PRO A 37 2.79 35.70 18.02
CA PRO A 37 3.25 35.37 19.35
C PRO A 37 3.02 33.88 19.65
N ASN A 38 4.06 33.24 20.20
CA ASN A 38 4.04 31.85 20.62
C ASN A 38 3.16 31.69 21.88
N ASP A 39 1.84 31.70 21.67
CA ASP A 39 0.87 31.60 22.75
C ASP A 39 0.68 30.14 23.16
N SER A 40 0.73 29.88 24.47
CA SER A 40 0.67 28.54 25.09
C SER A 40 -0.64 27.77 24.84
N ILE A 41 -1.59 28.36 24.09
CA ILE A 41 -2.83 27.72 23.64
C ILE A 41 -2.54 26.78 22.46
N HIS A 42 -1.66 27.17 21.53
CA HIS A 42 -1.27 26.31 20.39
C HIS A 42 -0.44 25.09 20.81
N ASN A 43 0.34 25.21 21.89
CA ASN A 43 1.14 24.09 22.39
C ASN A 43 0.28 23.01 23.07
N ARG A 44 -0.85 23.39 23.68
CA ARG A 44 -1.76 22.45 24.36
C ARG A 44 -2.61 21.62 23.40
N LEU A 45 -2.93 22.13 22.22
CA LEU A 45 -3.60 21.37 21.16
C LEU A 45 -2.64 20.41 20.44
N ARG A 46 -1.34 20.75 20.35
CA ARG A 46 -0.30 19.86 19.82
C ARG A 46 0.07 18.73 20.80
N GLN A 47 0.01 18.98 22.10
CA GLN A 47 0.34 17.98 23.13
C GLN A 47 -0.81 16.99 23.43
N ASN A 48 -2.05 17.26 23.01
CA ASN A 48 -3.22 16.42 23.35
C ASN A 48 -3.88 15.72 22.16
N SER A 49 -3.29 15.81 20.96
CA SER A 49 -3.67 15.01 19.80
C SER A 49 -2.45 14.86 18.91
N GLY A 50 -1.65 13.84 19.19
CA GLY A 50 -0.41 13.61 18.48
C GLY A 50 0.48 12.54 19.08
N ASN A 51 -0.04 11.32 19.25
CA ASN A 51 0.79 10.13 19.03
C ASN A 51 1.07 9.98 17.51
N ASN A 52 1.53 11.06 16.89
CA ASN A 52 2.18 11.03 15.59
C ASN A 52 3.64 11.22 15.90
N GLU A 53 4.27 10.09 16.20
CA GLU A 53 5.72 9.93 16.16
C GLU A 53 6.17 10.37 14.78
N MET A 54 6.69 11.59 14.77
CA MET A 54 7.45 12.16 13.68
C MET A 54 8.62 11.22 13.43
N GLY A 55 8.59 10.56 12.27
CA GLY A 55 9.52 9.51 11.88
C GLY A 55 10.96 9.86 12.18
N SER A 56 11.55 9.09 13.09
CA SER A 56 12.98 8.87 13.10
C SER A 56 13.30 7.89 11.98
N ASP A 57 13.87 8.45 10.92
CA ASP A 57 14.51 7.70 9.86
C ASP A 57 15.44 6.63 10.47
N GLU A 58 15.31 5.40 9.96
CA GLU A 58 16.29 4.30 10.07
C GLU A 58 16.27 3.34 11.27
N GLU A 59 15.30 3.39 12.20
CA GLU A 59 15.04 2.22 13.05
C GLU A 59 13.98 1.32 12.41
N GLY A 60 14.42 0.20 11.85
CA GLY A 60 13.52 -0.81 11.28
C GLY A 60 12.50 -1.28 12.31
N ASP A 61 11.27 -1.54 11.84
CA ASP A 61 10.22 -2.11 12.66
C ASP A 61 10.68 -3.48 13.22
N SER A 62 11.07 -3.48 14.49
CA SER A 62 11.63 -4.65 15.17
C SER A 62 10.65 -5.82 15.16
N LYS A 63 9.34 -5.53 15.21
CA LYS A 63 8.31 -6.56 15.18
C LYS A 63 8.18 -7.16 13.80
N ALA A 64 8.28 -6.36 12.75
CA ALA A 64 8.35 -6.86 11.38
C ALA A 64 9.54 -7.79 11.19
N VAL A 65 10.72 -7.44 11.73
CA VAL A 65 11.92 -8.28 11.67
C VAL A 65 11.71 -9.62 12.37
N GLU A 66 11.16 -9.60 13.58
CA GLU A 66 10.85 -10.81 14.36
C GLU A 66 9.86 -11.71 13.62
N LEU A 67 8.73 -11.17 13.15
CA LEU A 67 7.71 -11.96 12.45
C LEU A 67 8.22 -12.53 11.13
N MET A 68 9.06 -11.78 10.41
CA MET A 68 9.72 -12.28 9.22
C MET A 68 10.63 -13.46 9.54
N LYS A 69 11.43 -13.37 10.60
CA LYS A 69 12.30 -14.45 11.05
C LYS A 69 11.49 -15.69 11.46
N ASP A 70 10.44 -15.52 12.25
CA ASP A 70 9.55 -16.59 12.67
C ASP A 70 8.95 -17.34 11.47
N ALA A 71 8.51 -16.60 10.45
CA ALA A 71 7.95 -17.16 9.24
C ALA A 71 8.99 -17.93 8.40
N ASP A 72 10.23 -17.43 8.35
CA ASP A 72 11.33 -18.08 7.62
C ASP A 72 11.81 -19.34 8.36
N ASP A 73 11.89 -19.32 9.70
CA ASP A 73 12.23 -20.48 10.52
C ASP A 73 11.15 -21.57 10.43
N ALA A 74 9.86 -21.19 10.48
CA ALA A 74 8.75 -22.13 10.32
C ALA A 74 8.73 -22.77 8.92
N ASP A 75 8.99 -21.99 7.88
CA ASP A 75 9.11 -22.54 6.52
C ASP A 75 10.32 -23.46 6.39
N ALA A 76 11.47 -23.09 6.96
CA ALA A 76 12.66 -23.95 6.97
C ALA A 76 12.39 -25.29 7.69
N LYS A 77 11.71 -25.24 8.85
CA LYS A 77 11.28 -26.43 9.58
C LYS A 77 10.36 -27.32 8.74
N TYR A 78 9.35 -26.74 8.09
CA TYR A 78 8.49 -27.47 7.15
C TYR A 78 9.30 -28.06 5.99
N MET A 79 10.28 -27.32 5.45
CA MET A 79 11.11 -27.81 4.36
C MET A 79 11.97 -29.00 4.76
N GLN A 80 12.31 -29.15 6.04
CA GLN A 80 13.03 -30.32 6.56
C GLN A 80 12.08 -31.49 6.89
N SER A 81 10.97 -31.21 7.59
CA SER A 81 10.09 -32.27 8.09
C SER A 81 9.07 -32.76 7.07
N LYS A 82 8.64 -31.87 6.18
CA LYS A 82 7.51 -32.05 5.25
C LYS A 82 6.21 -32.52 5.93
N SER A 83 6.07 -32.28 7.23
CA SER A 83 4.90 -32.71 7.99
C SER A 83 3.72 -31.76 7.78
N ASP A 84 2.50 -32.28 7.89
CA ASP A 84 1.29 -31.45 7.80
C ASP A 84 1.17 -30.45 8.95
N ALA A 85 1.68 -30.80 10.13
CA ALA A 85 1.70 -29.91 11.29
C ALA A 85 2.61 -28.71 11.02
N ASP A 86 3.83 -28.95 10.53
CA ASP A 86 4.77 -27.87 10.23
C ASP A 86 4.33 -27.07 9.00
N LYS A 87 3.64 -27.71 8.04
CA LYS A 87 3.02 -26.99 6.91
C LYS A 87 2.01 -25.96 7.40
N LYS A 88 1.12 -26.34 8.33
CA LYS A 88 0.12 -25.45 8.93
C LYS A 88 0.80 -24.32 9.71
N GLU A 89 1.85 -24.64 10.46
CA GLU A 89 2.63 -23.65 11.19
C GLU A 89 3.30 -22.64 10.23
N ALA A 90 3.93 -23.12 9.16
CA ALA A 90 4.53 -22.29 8.11
C ALA A 90 3.49 -21.38 7.46
N ILE A 91 2.33 -21.90 7.07
CA ILE A 91 1.22 -21.09 6.53
C ILE A 91 0.83 -19.98 7.51
N ASN A 92 0.57 -20.32 8.77
CA ASN A 92 0.13 -19.35 9.78
C ASN A 92 1.17 -18.26 10.03
N LYS A 93 2.46 -18.62 10.14
CA LYS A 93 3.53 -17.66 10.39
C LYS A 93 3.78 -16.78 9.16
N GLN A 94 3.74 -17.34 7.96
CA GLN A 94 3.87 -16.57 6.72
C GLN A 94 2.72 -15.56 6.56
N LEU A 95 1.48 -15.99 6.79
CA LEU A 95 0.31 -15.11 6.73
C LEU A 95 0.37 -14.00 7.80
N THR A 96 0.75 -14.34 9.03
CA THR A 96 0.92 -13.36 10.12
C THR A 96 1.94 -12.29 9.76
N ALA A 97 3.12 -12.70 9.27
CA ALA A 97 4.16 -11.77 8.86
C ALA A 97 3.73 -10.92 7.66
N ALA A 98 3.03 -11.51 6.68
CA ALA A 98 2.52 -10.80 5.51
C ALA A 98 1.51 -9.71 5.89
N ASN A 99 0.54 -10.04 6.75
CA ASN A 99 -0.47 -9.12 7.25
C ASN A 99 0.16 -7.98 8.05
N TYR A 100 1.08 -8.30 8.97
CA TYR A 100 1.77 -7.27 9.75
C TYR A 100 2.53 -6.30 8.84
N LEU A 101 3.31 -6.81 7.90
CA LEU A 101 4.02 -5.98 6.92
C LEU A 101 3.06 -5.11 6.09
N MET A 102 1.91 -5.64 5.69
CA MET A 102 0.98 -4.91 4.85
C MET A 102 0.25 -3.79 5.62
N PHE A 103 -0.24 -4.07 6.82
CA PHE A 103 -1.20 -3.22 7.53
C PHE A 103 -0.60 -2.47 8.72
N GLU A 104 0.26 -3.12 9.50
CA GLU A 104 0.66 -2.62 10.83
C GLU A 104 2.08 -2.04 10.86
N ALA A 105 2.98 -2.55 10.01
CA ALA A 105 4.39 -2.22 10.11
C ALA A 105 4.64 -0.73 9.86
N ASN A 106 5.41 -0.11 10.77
CA ASN A 106 5.86 1.28 10.66
C ASN A 106 7.05 1.37 9.70
N LEU A 107 6.80 1.03 8.44
CA LEU A 107 7.77 1.03 7.36
C LEU A 107 7.21 1.81 6.17
N PRO A 108 8.06 2.46 5.36
CA PRO A 108 7.64 2.99 4.07
C PRO A 108 7.03 1.89 3.20
N SER A 109 5.99 2.22 2.43
CA SER A 109 5.28 1.28 1.54
C SER A 109 6.22 0.44 0.66
N LYS A 110 7.27 1.07 0.11
CA LYS A 110 8.29 0.40 -0.72
C LYS A 110 9.10 -0.67 0.04
N LYS A 111 9.29 -0.50 1.35
CA LYS A 111 10.00 -1.46 2.20
C LYS A 111 9.09 -2.61 2.66
N LYS A 112 7.78 -2.38 2.81
CA LYS A 112 6.85 -3.38 3.39
C LYS A 112 6.05 -4.20 2.38
N TYR A 113 5.68 -3.65 1.22
CA TYR A 113 4.84 -4.39 0.27
C TYR A 113 5.55 -5.51 -0.47
N ARG A 114 6.84 -5.33 -0.83
CA ARG A 114 7.62 -6.39 -1.48
C ARG A 114 7.75 -7.65 -0.59
N PRO A 115 8.20 -7.55 0.68
CA PRO A 115 8.25 -8.74 1.53
C PRO A 115 6.85 -9.30 1.84
N ALA A 116 5.82 -8.46 2.03
CA ALA A 116 4.45 -8.96 2.22
C ALA A 116 3.98 -9.80 1.02
N LEU A 117 4.19 -9.31 -0.20
CA LEU A 117 3.82 -10.01 -1.44
C LEU A 117 4.50 -11.37 -1.58
N LYS A 118 5.81 -11.44 -1.28
CA LYS A 118 6.55 -12.71 -1.26
C LYS A 118 5.91 -13.72 -0.31
N ARG A 119 5.51 -13.27 0.88
CA ARG A 119 4.92 -14.14 1.91
C ARG A 119 3.52 -14.61 1.55
N TYR A 120 2.65 -13.76 0.99
CA TYR A 120 1.35 -14.21 0.49
C TYR A 120 1.50 -15.25 -0.64
N ARG A 121 2.47 -15.07 -1.54
CA ARG A 121 2.75 -16.09 -2.57
C ARG A 121 3.18 -17.41 -1.94
N ARG A 122 4.04 -17.36 -0.92
CA ARG A 122 4.43 -18.57 -0.19
C ARG A 122 3.25 -19.26 0.50
N VAL A 123 2.32 -18.49 1.09
CA VAL A 123 1.07 -19.04 1.62
C VAL A 123 0.30 -19.76 0.52
N LEU A 124 0.16 -19.17 -0.67
CA LEU A 124 -0.60 -19.75 -1.79
C LEU A 124 0.09 -20.94 -2.45
N GLU A 125 1.41 -21.06 -2.36
CA GLU A 125 2.13 -22.28 -2.76
C GLU A 125 1.79 -23.46 -1.84
N LEU A 126 1.62 -23.19 -0.54
CA LEU A 126 1.32 -24.21 0.47
C LEU A 126 -0.19 -24.49 0.55
N ASP A 127 -1.02 -23.46 0.43
CA ASP A 127 -2.48 -23.50 0.45
C ASP A 127 -3.05 -22.59 -0.64
N PRO A 128 -3.26 -23.12 -1.86
CA PRO A 128 -3.83 -22.36 -2.97
C PRO A 128 -5.26 -21.86 -2.72
N SER A 129 -5.95 -22.39 -1.71
CA SER A 129 -7.34 -22.04 -1.37
C SER A 129 -7.45 -20.91 -0.34
N ASN A 130 -6.32 -20.41 0.17
CA ASN A 130 -6.29 -19.35 1.17
C ASN A 130 -6.80 -18.01 0.58
N LYS A 131 -8.08 -17.71 0.80
CA LYS A 131 -8.76 -16.53 0.25
C LYS A 131 -8.10 -15.22 0.69
N GLU A 132 -7.72 -15.13 1.96
CA GLU A 132 -7.08 -13.94 2.52
C GLU A 132 -5.75 -13.63 1.80
N ALA A 133 -4.91 -14.65 1.59
CA ALA A 133 -3.68 -14.47 0.83
C ALA A 133 -3.93 -14.12 -0.65
N GLN A 134 -4.98 -14.64 -1.29
CA GLN A 134 -5.35 -14.27 -2.65
C GLN A 134 -5.75 -12.79 -2.74
N GLU A 135 -6.62 -12.35 -1.84
CA GLU A 135 -7.14 -10.98 -1.78
C GLU A 135 -6.02 -9.98 -1.49
N ASN A 136 -5.21 -10.24 -0.46
CA ASN A 136 -4.14 -9.34 -0.05
C ASN A 136 -2.98 -9.32 -1.06
N LYS A 137 -2.64 -10.45 -1.68
CA LYS A 137 -1.70 -10.49 -2.81
C LYS A 137 -2.19 -9.58 -3.93
N LYS A 138 -3.45 -9.74 -4.35
CA LYS A 138 -4.04 -8.93 -5.43
C LYS A 138 -4.00 -7.45 -5.07
N GLN A 139 -4.36 -7.08 -3.84
CA GLN A 139 -4.32 -5.70 -3.40
C GLN A 139 -2.92 -5.09 -3.51
N ILE A 140 -1.86 -5.83 -3.15
CA ILE A 140 -0.48 -5.34 -3.33
C ILE A 140 -0.14 -5.22 -4.83
N GLU A 141 -0.54 -6.18 -5.66
CA GLU A 141 -0.33 -6.14 -7.11
C GLU A 141 -1.01 -4.92 -7.75
N ASP A 142 -2.27 -4.64 -7.40
CA ASP A 142 -3.01 -3.45 -7.83
C ASP A 142 -2.30 -2.15 -7.38
N ILE A 143 -1.70 -2.13 -6.19
CA ILE A 143 -0.89 -1.00 -5.70
C ILE A 143 0.33 -0.78 -6.60
N TYR A 144 1.08 -1.83 -6.96
CA TYR A 144 2.21 -1.71 -7.91
C TYR A 144 1.77 -1.17 -9.26
N GLU A 145 0.67 -1.68 -9.81
CA GLU A 145 0.10 -1.21 -11.08
C GLU A 145 -0.28 0.27 -11.00
N SER A 146 -0.95 0.70 -9.92
CA SER A 146 -1.34 2.10 -9.71
C SER A 146 -0.15 3.06 -9.63
N MET A 147 1.01 2.58 -9.17
CA MET A 147 2.25 3.34 -9.11
C MET A 147 3.03 3.32 -10.44
N GLY A 148 2.54 2.62 -11.46
CA GLY A 148 3.25 2.39 -12.73
C GLY A 148 4.54 1.58 -12.53
N MET A 149 4.61 0.75 -11.49
CA MET A 149 5.77 -0.06 -11.17
C MET A 149 5.53 -1.53 -11.56
N PRO A 150 6.56 -2.25 -12.01
CA PRO A 150 6.43 -3.68 -12.28
C PRO A 150 6.19 -4.44 -10.98
N ILE A 151 5.27 -5.41 -11.04
CA ILE A 151 5.05 -6.35 -9.93
C ILE A 151 6.34 -7.19 -9.75
N PRO A 152 6.98 -7.17 -8.56
CA PRO A 152 8.16 -7.97 -8.32
C PRO A 152 7.83 -9.47 -8.37
N ASN A 153 8.72 -10.30 -8.93
CA ASN A 153 8.53 -11.76 -9.05
C ASN A 153 9.30 -12.59 -7.99
N THR A 154 9.98 -11.94 -7.04
CA THR A 154 10.92 -12.56 -6.09
C THR A 154 10.51 -12.39 -4.64
#